data_AF-A0A9D6PLV7-F1
#
_entry.id   AF-A0A9D6PLV7-F1
#
_cell.length_a   1.000
_cell.length_b   1.000
_cell.length_c   1.000
_cell.angle_alpha   90.00
_cell.angle_beta   90.00
_cell.angle_gamma   90.00
#
_symmetry.space_group_name_H-M   'P 1'
#
loop_
_entity.id
_entity.type
_entity.pdbx_description
1 polymer ?
#
loop_
_entity_poly.entity_id
_entity_poly.type
_entity_poly.pdbx_seq_one_letter_code
_entity_poly.pdbx_strand_id
1 'polypeptide(L)'
;MKETLKKGLFLVLFAVFLFSDFLSFAEGKPLLRVTFLNIGQGDAALVRSDEKTVLIDSGDDRANSSKGVIIPYCKKNGIEKIDTCVISHPHRDHFGGFLELIQEIPVGEFL
;
A
#
# COMPACT_ATOMS: atom_id res chain seq x y z
N MET A 1 25.68 38.42 22.58
CA MET A 1 26.20 37.63 21.43
C MET A 1 25.69 36.19 21.42
N LYS A 2 25.89 35.39 22.48
CA LYS A 2 25.38 33.99 22.54
C LYS A 2 23.86 33.86 22.41
N GLU A 3 23.10 34.79 23.01
CA GLU A 3 21.64 34.75 22.98
C GLU A 3 21.05 35.08 21.60
N THR A 4 21.60 36.08 20.93
CA THR A 4 21.25 36.43 19.55
C THR A 4 21.55 35.28 18.58
N LEU A 5 22.68 34.57 18.79
CA LEU A 5 23.06 33.40 18.01
C LEU A 5 22.08 32.22 18.18
N LYS A 6 21.63 31.97 19.42
CA LYS A 6 20.61 30.94 19.72
C LYS A 6 19.26 31.25 19.08
N LYS A 7 18.82 32.51 19.13
CA LYS A 7 17.56 32.95 18.49
C LYS A 7 17.62 32.83 16.97
N GLY A 8 18.75 33.18 16.36
CA GLY A 8 19.00 32.97 14.93
C GLY A 8 18.96 31.48 14.56
N LEU A 9 19.63 30.62 15.33
CA LEU A 9 19.61 29.19 15.11
C LEU A 9 18.19 28.59 15.24
N PHE A 10 17.42 29.03 16.24
CA PHE A 10 16.03 28.62 16.40
C PHE A 10 15.16 29.02 15.20
N LEU A 11 15.28 30.26 14.70
CA LEU A 11 14.55 30.72 13.52
C LEU A 11 14.89 29.90 12.27
N VAL A 12 16.16 29.56 12.08
CA VAL A 12 16.58 28.71 10.96
C VAL A 12 15.99 27.31 11.08
N LEU A 13 16.08 26.68 12.26
CA LEU A 13 15.50 25.35 12.49
C LEU A 13 13.98 25.34 12.32
N PHE A 14 13.30 26.40 12.79
CA PHE A 14 11.87 26.56 12.61
C PHE A 14 11.49 26.74 11.14
N ALA A 15 12.24 27.54 10.39
CA ALA A 15 12.04 27.70 8.95
C ALA A 15 12.28 26.39 8.18
N VAL A 16 13.30 25.61 8.56
CA VAL A 16 13.57 24.28 7.98
C VAL A 16 12.41 23.32 8.26
N PHE A 17 11.88 23.31 9.48
CA PHE A 17 10.71 22.51 9.85
C PHE A 17 9.46 22.88 9.04
N LEU A 18 9.14 24.16 8.93
CA LEU A 18 8.01 24.62 8.12
C LEU A 18 8.19 24.31 6.64
N PHE A 19 9.43 24.39 6.13
CA PHE A 19 9.73 24.07 4.75
C PHE A 19 9.59 22.57 4.46
N SER A 20 9.98 21.67 5.39
CA SER A 20 9.79 20.23 5.22
C SER A 20 8.32 19.82 5.18
N ASP A 21 7.47 20.46 5.99
CA ASP A 21 6.03 20.23 5.97
C ASP A 21 5.42 20.73 4.65
N PHE A 22 5.84 21.91 4.18
CA PHE A 22 5.39 22.47 2.90
C PHE A 22 5.77 21.58 1.71
N LEU A 23 6.99 21.05 1.69
CA LEU A 23 7.43 20.12 0.64
C LEU A 23 6.59 18.84 0.63
N SER A 24 6.30 18.28 1.80
CA SER A 24 5.47 17.08 1.94
C SER A 24 4.03 17.32 1.46
N PHE A 25 3.49 18.51 1.70
CA PHE A 25 2.18 18.93 1.18
C PHE A 25 2.18 19.13 -0.34
N ALA A 26 3.23 19.76 -0.87
CA ALA A 26 3.38 20.03 -2.29
C ALA A 26 3.62 18.76 -3.14
N GLU A 27 4.20 17.72 -2.54
CA GLU A 27 4.48 16.44 -3.22
C GLU A 27 3.22 15.70 -3.69
N GLY A 28 2.03 16.08 -3.19
CA GLY A 28 0.74 15.66 -3.73
C GLY A 28 0.61 14.15 -3.83
N LYS A 29 0.33 13.46 -2.72
CA LYS A 29 0.08 12.02 -2.76
C LYS A 29 -1.09 11.71 -3.70
N PRO A 30 -0.95 10.75 -4.62
CA PRO A 30 -2.05 10.41 -5.51
C PRO A 30 -3.23 9.90 -4.70
N LEU A 31 -4.41 10.51 -4.90
CA LEU A 31 -5.67 10.14 -4.24
C LEU A 31 -6.05 8.67 -4.45
N LEU A 32 -5.55 8.09 -5.55
CA LEU A 32 -5.74 6.69 -5.91
C LEU A 32 -4.47 6.15 -6.55
N ARG A 33 -4.01 4.99 -6.07
CA ARG A 33 -2.92 4.22 -6.65
C ARG A 33 -3.44 2.86 -7.09
N VAL A 34 -3.18 2.51 -8.34
CA VAL A 34 -3.41 1.17 -8.87
C VAL A 34 -2.06 0.52 -9.12
N THR A 35 -1.83 -0.64 -8.51
CA THR A 35 -0.59 -1.42 -8.68
C THR A 35 -0.94 -2.78 -9.25
N PHE A 36 -0.48 -3.07 -10.46
CA PHE A 36 -0.53 -4.41 -11.04
C PHE A 36 0.66 -5.20 -10.53
N LEU A 37 0.39 -6.26 -9.76
CA LEU A 37 1.43 -7.10 -9.17
C LEU A 37 1.84 -8.15 -10.18
N ASN A 38 3.14 -8.22 -10.48
CA ASN A 38 3.67 -9.29 -11.31
C ASN A 38 3.73 -10.58 -10.48
N ILE A 39 2.66 -11.37 -10.56
CA ILE A 39 2.47 -12.62 -9.83
C ILE A 39 2.76 -13.86 -10.69
N GLY A 40 3.28 -13.67 -11.91
CA GLY A 40 3.45 -14.74 -12.89
C GLY A 40 2.15 -15.05 -13.62
N GLN A 41 1.45 -16.10 -13.20
CA GLN A 41 0.22 -16.57 -13.84
C GLN A 41 -1.03 -15.99 -13.15
N GLY A 42 -1.97 -15.50 -13.96
CA GLY A 42 -3.21 -14.90 -13.50
C GLY A 42 -3.09 -13.39 -13.28
N ASP A 43 -4.12 -12.81 -12.66
CA ASP A 43 -4.19 -11.39 -12.37
C ASP A 43 -4.14 -11.08 -10.87
N ALA A 44 -3.53 -9.95 -10.53
CA ALA A 44 -3.59 -9.35 -9.20
C ALA A 44 -3.36 -7.84 -9.30
N ALA A 45 -4.39 -7.06 -9.02
CA ALA A 45 -4.32 -5.60 -9.01
C ALA A 45 -4.72 -5.05 -7.64
N LEU A 46 -3.84 -4.26 -7.05
CA LEU A 46 -4.09 -3.59 -5.77
C LEU A 46 -4.47 -2.13 -6.02
N VAL A 47 -5.70 -1.77 -5.66
CA VAL A 47 -6.23 -0.41 -5.74
C VAL A 47 -6.25 0.17 -4.34
N ARG A 48 -5.53 1.27 -4.11
CA ARG A 48 -5.37 1.90 -2.80
C ARG A 48 -5.68 3.39 -2.87
N SER A 49 -6.56 3.85 -2.00
CA SER A 49 -6.73 5.26 -1.64
C SER A 49 -6.19 5.51 -0.23
N ASP A 50 -6.38 6.72 0.28
CA ASP A 50 -6.08 7.05 1.69
C ASP A 50 -6.99 6.30 2.68
N GLU A 51 -8.18 5.87 2.24
CA GLU A 51 -9.20 5.28 3.11
C GLU A 51 -9.40 3.78 2.91
N LYS A 52 -9.18 3.29 1.68
CA LYS A 52 -9.51 1.91 1.31
C LYS A 52 -8.41 1.23 0.52
N THR A 53 -8.27 -0.07 0.76
CA THR A 53 -7.47 -0.99 -0.04
C THR A 53 -8.35 -2.07 -0.63
N VAL A 54 -8.31 -2.22 -1.95
CA VAL A 54 -9.03 -3.23 -2.71
C VAL A 54 -8.03 -4.11 -3.43
N LEU A 55 -8.21 -5.43 -3.37
CA LEU A 55 -7.45 -6.39 -4.16
C LEU A 55 -8.38 -7.03 -5.19
N ILE A 56 -8.05 -6.89 -6.47
CA ILE A 56 -8.76 -7.52 -7.58
C ILE A 56 -7.94 -8.72 -8.04
N ASP A 57 -8.51 -9.91 -7.93
CA ASP A 57 -7.88 -11.20 -8.15
C ASP A 57 -6.58 -11.42 -7.34
N SER A 58 -6.10 -12.66 -7.32
CA SER A 58 -5.00 -13.09 -6.45
C SER A 58 -4.06 -14.14 -7.08
N GLY A 59 -4.27 -14.48 -8.35
CA GLY A 59 -3.49 -15.53 -9.01
C GLY A 59 -3.79 -16.94 -8.55
N ASP A 60 -2.91 -17.87 -8.95
CA ASP A 60 -2.92 -19.28 -8.54
C ASP A 60 -2.04 -19.48 -7.29
N ASP A 61 -2.60 -20.09 -6.24
CA ASP A 61 -1.85 -20.47 -5.03
C ASP A 61 -0.69 -21.44 -5.34
N ARG A 62 -0.83 -22.28 -6.37
CA ARG A 62 0.23 -23.20 -6.82
C ARG A 62 1.40 -22.49 -7.48
N ALA A 63 1.19 -21.28 -7.99
CA ALA A 63 2.22 -20.43 -8.58
C ALA A 63 2.88 -19.49 -7.54
N ASN A 64 2.54 -19.63 -6.24
CA ASN A 64 3.05 -18.79 -5.17
C ASN A 64 2.70 -17.30 -5.35
N SER A 65 1.60 -17.00 -6.04
CA SER A 65 1.17 -15.62 -6.33
C SER A 65 0.97 -14.81 -5.05
N SER A 66 0.35 -15.40 -4.02
CA SER A 66 0.03 -14.71 -2.79
C SER A 66 1.21 -14.64 -1.81
N LYS A 67 1.72 -15.80 -1.36
CA LYS A 67 2.87 -15.87 -0.43
C LYS A 67 4.16 -15.28 -1.00
N GLY A 68 4.39 -15.41 -2.30
CA GLY A 68 5.60 -14.93 -2.97
C GLY A 68 5.58 -13.44 -3.32
N VAL A 69 4.40 -12.86 -3.58
CA VAL A 69 4.29 -11.50 -4.13
C VAL A 69 3.30 -10.64 -3.36
N ILE A 70 2.02 -11.03 -3.29
CA ILE A 70 0.97 -10.15 -2.74
C ILE A 70 1.20 -9.86 -1.26
N ILE A 71 1.43 -10.89 -0.43
CA ILE A 71 1.63 -10.73 1.01
C ILE A 71 2.92 -9.93 1.31
N PRO A 72 4.10 -10.27 0.72
CA PRO A 72 5.31 -9.46 0.89
C PRO A 72 5.13 -8.01 0.45
N TYR A 73 4.42 -7.78 -0.66
CA TYR A 73 4.13 -6.43 -1.13
C TYR A 73 3.28 -5.65 -0.12
N CYS A 74 2.20 -6.26 0.39
CA CYS A 74 1.34 -5.62 1.39
C CYS A 74 2.11 -5.27 2.67
N LYS A 75 2.87 -6.23 3.22
CA LYS A 75 3.72 -6.03 4.41
C LYS A 75 4.74 -4.91 4.20
N LYS A 76 5.43 -4.89 3.04
CA LYS A 76 6.42 -3.84 2.71
C LYS A 76 5.80 -2.44 2.60
N ASN A 77 4.52 -2.34 2.21
CA ASN A 77 3.81 -1.07 2.01
C ASN A 77 2.90 -0.67 3.18
N GLY A 78 3.05 -1.33 4.35
CA GLY A 78 2.25 -1.04 5.55
C GLY A 78 0.76 -1.26 5.35
N ILE A 79 0.39 -2.25 4.54
CA ILE A 79 -1.01 -2.63 4.29
C ILE A 79 -1.35 -3.75 5.27
N GLU A 80 -2.05 -3.38 6.33
CA GLU A 80 -2.41 -4.29 7.43
C GLU A 80 -3.78 -4.93 7.24
N LYS A 81 -4.59 -4.43 6.30
CA LYS A 81 -5.93 -4.91 5.99
C LYS A 81 -6.23 -4.66 4.50
N ILE A 82 -6.99 -5.57 3.90
CA ILE A 82 -7.66 -5.35 2.61
C ILE A 82 -9.15 -5.18 2.89
N ASP A 83 -9.74 -4.06 2.48
CA ASP A 83 -11.15 -3.76 2.76
C ASP A 83 -12.08 -4.60 1.90
N THR A 84 -11.74 -4.77 0.63
CA THR A 84 -12.54 -5.54 -0.33
C THR A 84 -11.63 -6.39 -1.22
N CYS A 85 -11.93 -7.67 -1.33
CA CYS A 85 -11.35 -8.54 -2.35
C CYS A 85 -12.41 -8.74 -3.45
N VAL A 86 -12.04 -8.50 -4.71
CA VAL A 86 -12.93 -8.69 -5.87
C VAL A 86 -12.44 -9.90 -6.65
N ILE A 87 -13.33 -10.86 -6.88
CA ILE A 87 -13.05 -12.04 -7.70
C ILE A 87 -13.69 -11.82 -9.07
N SER A 88 -12.89 -11.66 -10.12
CA SER A 88 -13.41 -11.40 -11.46
C SER A 88 -14.23 -12.59 -12.00
N HIS A 89 -13.75 -13.82 -11.78
CA HIS A 89 -14.40 -15.07 -12.15
C HIS A 89 -13.81 -16.27 -11.38
N PRO A 90 -14.50 -17.42 -11.30
CA PRO A 90 -14.15 -18.50 -10.36
C PRO A 90 -13.03 -19.43 -10.84
N HIS A 91 -12.20 -19.02 -11.79
CA HIS A 91 -11.04 -19.82 -12.17
C HIS A 91 -9.91 -19.71 -11.14
N ARG A 92 -9.21 -20.83 -10.91
CA ARG A 92 -8.18 -20.94 -9.86
C ARG A 92 -7.07 -19.92 -10.02
N ASP A 93 -6.69 -19.60 -11.25
CA ASP A 93 -5.69 -18.59 -11.59
C ASP A 93 -6.14 -17.15 -11.31
N HIS A 94 -7.34 -16.95 -10.77
CA HIS A 94 -7.82 -15.65 -10.30
C HIS A 94 -8.16 -15.66 -8.81
N PHE A 95 -8.80 -16.72 -8.29
CA PHE A 95 -9.21 -16.77 -6.89
C PHE A 95 -8.23 -17.51 -5.95
N GLY A 96 -7.32 -18.34 -6.49
CA GLY A 96 -6.56 -19.32 -5.71
C GLY A 96 -5.72 -18.68 -4.61
N GLY A 97 -5.02 -17.59 -4.93
CA GLY A 97 -4.16 -16.87 -3.99
C GLY A 97 -4.89 -16.29 -2.77
N PHE A 98 -6.21 -16.08 -2.83
CA PHE A 98 -7.00 -15.61 -1.68
C PHE A 98 -6.98 -16.61 -0.53
N LEU A 99 -6.91 -17.92 -0.81
CA LEU A 99 -6.89 -18.98 0.22
C LEU A 99 -5.70 -18.84 1.17
N GLU A 100 -4.57 -18.39 0.65
CA GLU A 100 -3.36 -18.11 1.44
C GLU A 100 -3.40 -16.70 2.05
N LEU A 101 -3.94 -15.73 1.30
CA LEU A 101 -4.00 -14.33 1.72
C LEU A 101 -4.78 -14.12 3.01
N ILE A 102 -5.97 -14.74 3.12
CA ILE A 102 -6.87 -14.57 4.27
C ILE A 102 -6.29 -15.11 5.59
N GLN A 103 -5.26 -15.94 5.52
CA GLN A 103 -4.58 -16.47 6.70
C GLN A 103 -3.60 -15.45 7.29
N GLU A 104 -3.16 -14.47 6.50
CA GLU A 104 -2.07 -13.54 6.84
C GLU A 104 -2.53 -12.08 6.90
N ILE A 105 -3.53 -11.70 6.10
CA ILE A 105 -4.04 -10.33 6.01
C ILE A 105 -5.56 -10.35 6.24
N PRO A 106 -6.07 -9.61 7.24
CA PRO A 106 -7.50 -9.42 7.43
C PRO A 106 -8.20 -8.87 6.17
N VAL A 107 -9.32 -9.48 5.81
CA VAL A 107 -10.18 -9.06 4.69
C VAL A 107 -11.53 -8.61 5.23
N GLY A 108 -12.03 -7.47 4.76
CA GLY A 108 -13.34 -6.94 5.14
C GLY A 108 -14.50 -7.70 4.48
N GLU A 109 -14.51 -7.72 3.14
CA GLU A 109 -15.55 -8.39 2.36
C GLU A 109 -14.99 -8.95 1.03
N PHE A 110 -15.75 -9.87 0.43
CA PHE A 110 -15.51 -10.40 -0.91
C PHE A 110 -16.67 -10.00 -1.83
N LEU A 111 -16.35 -9.59 -3.05
CA LEU A 111 -17.28 -9.31 -4.14
C LEU A 111 -17.05 -10.26 -5.32
#